data_AF-A0A162KB62-F1
#
_entry.id   AF-A0A162KB62-F1
#
_cell.length_a   1.000
_cell.length_b   1.000
_cell.length_c   1.000
_cell.angle_alpha   90.00
_cell.angle_beta   90.00
_cell.angle_gamma   90.00
#
_symmetry.space_group_name_H-M   'P 1'
#
loop_
_entity.id
_entity.type
_entity.pdbx_description
1 polymer ?
#
loop_
_entity_poly.entity_id
_entity_poly.type
_entity_poly.pdbx_seq_one_letter_code
_entity_poly.pdbx_strand_id
1 'polypeptide(L)'
;MTDLLQLTVYGIVLGSIFALGAVGLSLVYAILRFPHFAHGDFMTLGAYISLAIVTTFGVPPIIALPFGAAGAVLFAIAVDQTIYRRLRKTQPVILLISSVGTALILRALLQMIFGSETQVYQSGIQMPVRLGDIRVKPAHFMIVGVAAFLVLALHLFLQKTRVGKAMRAMSDNRDLAQVTGISVDRIVIWTWAIGIALAATAGVLLGMDTRLHPTMGWNILLPVFAAAILGGIGSPYGAIAGGLVIGIVQEWSTMVISPAYKPAVAFAIMVVMLLVRPTGLFAGRKV
;
A
#
# COMPACT_ATOMS: atom_id res chain seq x y z
N MET A 1 29.03 4.81 -11.61
CA MET A 1 27.90 5.61 -12.13
C MET A 1 26.75 4.70 -12.62
N THR A 2 27.05 3.60 -13.31
CA THR A 2 26.09 2.55 -13.71
C THR A 2 25.30 1.98 -12.53
N ASP A 3 25.96 1.68 -11.41
CA ASP A 3 25.28 1.10 -10.22
C ASP A 3 24.26 2.06 -9.59
N LEU A 4 24.56 3.37 -9.57
CA LEU A 4 23.64 4.38 -9.07
C LEU A 4 22.40 4.50 -9.96
N LEU A 5 22.59 4.48 -11.28
CA LEU A 5 21.46 4.51 -12.23
C LEU A 5 20.61 3.25 -12.09
N GLN A 6 21.24 2.07 -11.97
CA GLN A 6 20.53 0.81 -11.79
C GLN A 6 19.73 0.78 -10.48
N LEU A 7 20.33 1.21 -9.36
CA LEU A 7 19.64 1.29 -8.07
C LEU A 7 18.53 2.35 -8.07
N THR A 8 18.68 3.43 -8.83
CA THR A 8 17.60 4.41 -9.01
C THR A 8 16.41 3.79 -9.75
N VAL A 9 16.65 2.99 -10.79
CA VAL A 9 15.58 2.26 -11.50
C VAL A 9 14.88 1.28 -10.56
N TYR A 10 15.62 0.48 -9.79
CA TYR A 10 15.02 -0.41 -8.79
C TYR A 10 14.27 0.37 -7.71
N GLY A 11 14.78 1.54 -7.34
CA GLY A 11 14.18 2.42 -6.34
C GLY A 11 12.86 3.02 -6.82
N ILE A 12 12.74 3.33 -8.11
CA ILE A 12 11.49 3.76 -8.74
C ILE A 12 10.46 2.63 -8.75
N VAL A 13 10.88 1.39 -9.04
CA VAL A 13 10.00 0.22 -9.04
C VAL A 13 9.48 -0.05 -7.62
N LEU A 14 10.38 -0.15 -6.64
CA LEU A 14 10.03 -0.35 -5.24
C LEU A 14 9.20 0.83 -4.70
N GLY A 15 9.60 2.05 -5.05
CA GLY A 15 8.90 3.26 -4.67
C GLY A 15 7.49 3.36 -5.26
N SER A 16 7.25 2.80 -6.45
CA SER A 16 5.92 2.70 -7.05
C SER A 16 5.01 1.76 -6.25
N ILE A 17 5.55 0.63 -5.78
CA ILE A 17 4.85 -0.31 -4.91
C ILE A 17 4.51 0.37 -3.57
N PHE A 18 5.49 1.02 -2.95
CA PHE A 18 5.28 1.75 -1.69
C PHE A 18 4.32 2.92 -1.86
N ALA A 19 4.36 3.66 -2.96
CA ALA A 19 3.43 4.75 -3.24
C ALA A 19 1.98 4.25 -3.23
N LEU A 20 1.66 3.17 -3.95
CA LEU A 20 0.31 2.61 -3.95
C LEU A 20 -0.13 2.13 -2.55
N GLY A 21 0.75 1.42 -1.84
CA GLY A 21 0.49 0.98 -0.46
C GLY A 21 0.23 2.16 0.48
N ALA A 22 1.09 3.19 0.42
CA ALA A 22 1.05 4.37 1.27
C ALA A 22 -0.14 5.28 0.97
N VAL A 23 -0.53 5.40 -0.31
CA VAL A 23 -1.73 6.11 -0.72
C VAL A 23 -2.97 5.44 -0.15
N GLY A 24 -3.07 4.11 -0.26
CA GLY A 24 -4.17 3.36 0.33
C GLY A 24 -4.26 3.54 1.85
N LEU A 25 -3.11 3.44 2.53
CA LEU A 25 -3.01 3.66 3.98
C LEU A 25 -3.38 5.10 4.37
N SER A 26 -2.95 6.08 3.58
CA SER A 26 -3.23 7.49 3.81
C SER A 26 -4.70 7.82 3.63
N LEU A 27 -5.39 7.24 2.65
CA LEU A 27 -6.84 7.39 2.48
C LEU A 27 -7.61 6.83 3.67
N VAL A 28 -7.25 5.62 4.10
CA VAL A 28 -7.83 4.98 5.30
C VAL A 28 -7.62 5.87 6.51
N TYR A 29 -6.41 6.35 6.75
CA TYR A 29 -6.11 7.23 7.88
C TYR A 29 -6.83 8.59 7.80
N ALA A 30 -6.91 9.19 6.62
CA ALA A 30 -7.54 10.51 6.42
C ALA A 30 -8.99 10.56 6.91
N ILE A 31 -9.72 9.46 6.74
CA ILE A 31 -11.16 9.36 7.04
C ILE A 31 -11.40 8.66 8.37
N LEU A 32 -10.66 7.60 8.69
CA LEU A 32 -10.88 6.77 9.88
C LEU A 32 -10.06 7.19 11.09
N ARG A 33 -9.00 7.97 10.91
CA ARG A 33 -8.17 8.56 11.98
C ARG A 33 -7.55 7.54 12.94
N PHE A 34 -7.23 6.34 12.46
CA PHE A 34 -6.42 5.38 13.21
C PHE A 34 -5.39 4.69 12.30
N PRO A 35 -4.21 4.31 12.82
CA PRO A 35 -3.21 3.58 12.05
C PRO A 35 -3.65 2.12 11.88
N HIS A 36 -3.89 1.70 10.65
CA HIS A 36 -4.35 0.37 10.32
C HIS A 36 -3.18 -0.60 10.11
N PHE A 37 -2.80 -1.36 11.13
CA PHE A 37 -1.64 -2.27 11.07
C PHE A 37 -1.89 -3.51 10.20
N ALA A 38 -3.14 -3.95 10.03
CA ALA A 38 -3.48 -5.03 9.09
C ALA A 38 -3.27 -4.64 7.61
N HIS A 39 -2.98 -3.38 7.29
CA HIS A 39 -2.88 -2.91 5.90
C HIS A 39 -1.93 -3.75 5.06
N GLY A 40 -0.76 -4.10 5.61
CA GLY A 40 0.22 -4.97 4.95
C GLY A 40 -0.30 -6.39 4.72
N ASP A 41 -1.00 -6.96 5.68
CA ASP A 41 -1.62 -8.29 5.54
C ASP A 41 -2.74 -8.28 4.49
N PHE A 42 -3.45 -7.17 4.29
CA PHE A 42 -4.36 -6.98 3.15
C PHE A 42 -3.63 -6.90 1.79
N MET A 43 -2.42 -6.33 1.75
CA MET A 43 -1.56 -6.41 0.57
C MET A 43 -1.23 -7.87 0.25
N THR A 44 -0.88 -8.64 1.29
CA THR A 44 -0.56 -10.06 1.17
C THR A 44 -1.77 -10.88 0.72
N LEU A 45 -2.94 -10.64 1.30
CA LEU A 45 -4.20 -11.28 0.90
C LEU A 45 -4.49 -11.06 -0.58
N GLY A 46 -4.37 -9.81 -1.07
CA GLY A 46 -4.52 -9.51 -2.49
C GLY A 46 -3.57 -10.32 -3.37
N ALA A 47 -2.30 -10.40 -2.97
CA ALA A 47 -1.28 -11.16 -3.68
C ALA A 47 -1.61 -12.66 -3.75
N TYR A 48 -2.05 -13.25 -2.64
CA TYR A 48 -2.38 -14.68 -2.55
C TYR A 48 -3.68 -15.05 -3.25
N ILE A 49 -4.69 -14.17 -3.23
CA ILE A 49 -5.90 -14.37 -4.04
C ILE A 49 -5.53 -14.33 -5.52
N SER A 50 -4.72 -13.37 -5.95
CA SER A 50 -4.20 -13.38 -7.33
C SER A 50 -3.36 -14.62 -7.63
N LEU A 51 -2.60 -15.14 -6.65
CA LEU A 51 -1.82 -16.38 -6.83
C LEU A 51 -2.74 -17.56 -7.12
N ALA A 52 -3.81 -17.72 -6.33
CA ALA A 52 -4.80 -18.76 -6.56
C ALA A 52 -5.38 -18.68 -7.98
N ILE A 53 -5.74 -17.49 -8.46
CA ILE A 53 -6.25 -17.29 -9.83
C ILE A 53 -5.18 -17.66 -10.89
N VAL A 54 -3.94 -17.23 -10.70
CA VAL A 54 -2.83 -17.58 -11.61
C VAL A 54 -2.60 -19.09 -11.66
N THR A 55 -2.59 -19.76 -10.51
CA THR A 55 -2.34 -21.21 -10.43
C THR A 55 -3.49 -22.05 -10.95
N THR A 56 -4.74 -21.62 -10.74
CA THR A 56 -5.93 -22.37 -11.17
C THR A 56 -6.23 -22.19 -12.65
N PHE A 57 -6.08 -20.97 -13.18
CA PHE A 57 -6.47 -20.65 -14.56
C PHE A 57 -5.29 -20.49 -15.52
N GLY A 58 -4.05 -20.52 -15.04
CA GLY A 58 -2.85 -20.33 -15.87
C GLY A 58 -2.74 -18.93 -16.48
N VAL A 59 -3.46 -17.94 -15.95
CA VAL A 59 -3.47 -16.57 -16.48
C VAL A 59 -2.29 -15.76 -15.94
N PRO A 60 -1.80 -14.75 -16.69
CA PRO A 60 -0.79 -13.83 -16.18
C PRO A 60 -1.24 -13.07 -14.92
N PRO A 61 -0.31 -12.71 -14.00
CA PRO A 61 -0.64 -12.02 -12.75
C PRO A 61 -1.39 -10.71 -12.92
N ILE A 62 -1.15 -10.00 -14.04
CA ILE A 62 -1.84 -8.76 -14.36
C ILE A 62 -3.35 -8.97 -14.59
N ILE A 63 -3.74 -10.13 -15.14
CA ILE A 63 -5.14 -10.50 -15.34
C ILE A 63 -5.76 -10.96 -14.02
N ALA A 64 -4.97 -11.59 -13.15
CA ALA A 64 -5.40 -11.99 -11.81
C ALA A 64 -5.51 -10.84 -10.80
N LEU A 65 -4.86 -9.70 -11.08
CA LEU A 65 -4.78 -8.55 -10.18
C LEU A 65 -6.16 -7.98 -9.78
N PRO A 66 -7.12 -7.73 -10.70
CA PRO A 66 -8.44 -7.22 -10.33
C PRO A 66 -9.20 -8.16 -9.38
N PHE A 67 -9.03 -9.48 -9.52
CA PHE A 67 -9.65 -10.46 -8.64
C PHE A 67 -9.03 -10.45 -7.24
N GLY A 68 -7.69 -10.33 -7.16
CA GLY A 68 -6.99 -10.15 -5.89
C GLY A 68 -7.42 -8.88 -5.16
N ALA A 69 -7.49 -7.76 -5.89
CA ALA A 69 -7.97 -6.50 -5.34
C ALA A 69 -9.43 -6.59 -4.88
N ALA A 70 -10.33 -7.15 -5.70
CA ALA A 70 -11.74 -7.31 -5.35
C ALA A 70 -11.93 -8.22 -4.12
N GLY A 71 -11.25 -9.37 -4.07
CA GLY A 71 -11.33 -10.28 -2.93
C GLY A 71 -10.82 -9.66 -1.63
N ALA A 72 -9.70 -8.94 -1.68
CA ALA A 72 -9.18 -8.21 -0.53
C ALA A 72 -10.13 -7.09 -0.06
N VAL A 73 -10.75 -6.37 -1.00
CA VAL A 73 -11.76 -5.34 -0.70
C VAL A 73 -13.00 -5.93 -0.03
N LEU A 74 -13.53 -7.03 -0.55
CA LEU A 74 -14.67 -7.72 0.04
C LEU A 74 -14.36 -8.17 1.48
N PHE A 75 -13.17 -8.74 1.68
CA PHE A 75 -12.72 -9.14 3.02
C PHE A 75 -12.56 -7.92 3.95
N ALA A 76 -12.02 -6.81 3.45
CA ALA A 76 -11.86 -5.59 4.26
C ALA A 76 -13.21 -5.00 4.69
N ILE A 77 -14.19 -4.98 3.79
CA ILE A 77 -15.55 -4.52 4.10
C ILE A 77 -16.20 -5.46 5.12
N ALA A 78 -16.02 -6.78 4.99
CA ALA A 78 -16.52 -7.74 5.97
C ALA A 78 -15.90 -7.52 7.36
N VAL A 79 -14.57 -7.33 7.43
CA VAL A 79 -13.85 -6.99 8.67
C VAL A 79 -14.34 -5.67 9.25
N ASP A 80 -14.55 -4.65 8.43
CA ASP A 80 -15.07 -3.37 8.91
C ASP A 80 -16.46 -3.54 9.53
N GLN A 81 -17.38 -4.21 8.84
CA GLN A 81 -18.75 -4.38 9.34
C GLN A 81 -18.84 -5.24 10.60
N THR A 82 -17.98 -6.24 10.73
CA THR A 82 -18.00 -7.19 11.85
C THR A 82 -17.20 -6.70 13.05
N ILE A 83 -16.07 -6.03 12.82
CA ILE A 83 -15.11 -5.64 13.87
C ILE A 83 -15.05 -4.11 14.00
N TYR A 84 -14.49 -3.41 13.02
CA TYR A 84 -14.10 -2.01 13.18
C TYR A 84 -15.29 -1.06 13.37
N ARG A 85 -16.42 -1.30 12.70
CA ARG A 85 -17.63 -0.49 12.82
C ARG A 85 -18.16 -0.48 14.26
N ARG A 86 -18.09 -1.61 14.96
CA ARG A 86 -18.53 -1.74 16.37
C ARG A 86 -17.62 -0.97 17.32
N LEU A 87 -16.32 -0.95 17.03
CA LEU A 87 -15.30 -0.28 17.85
C LEU A 87 -15.08 1.18 17.47
N ARG A 88 -15.73 1.68 16.42
CA ARG A 88 -15.47 3.02 15.87
C ARG A 88 -15.77 4.18 16.80
N LYS A 89 -16.67 3.98 17.76
CA LYS A 89 -17.03 4.99 18.78
C LYS A 89 -16.09 4.98 19.99
N THR A 90 -15.13 4.05 20.02
CA THR A 90 -14.14 3.92 21.09
C THR A 90 -12.86 4.72 20.76
N GLN A 91 -11.88 4.71 21.67
CA GLN A 91 -10.62 5.41 21.47
C GLN A 91 -9.83 4.84 20.27
N PRO A 92 -9.14 5.69 19.47
CA PRO A 92 -8.38 5.24 18.29
C PRO A 92 -7.36 4.12 18.57
N VAL A 93 -6.82 4.06 19.79
CA VAL A 93 -5.89 3.00 20.22
C VAL A 93 -6.55 1.62 20.22
N ILE A 94 -7.85 1.53 20.54
CA ILE A 94 -8.59 0.26 20.51
C ILE A 94 -8.74 -0.25 19.07
N LEU A 95 -8.99 0.64 18.10
CA LEU A 95 -9.00 0.30 16.68
C LEU A 95 -7.61 -0.15 16.18
N LEU A 96 -6.55 0.51 16.65
CA LEU A 96 -5.16 0.11 16.38
C LEU A 96 -4.91 -1.33 16.86
N ILE A 97 -5.17 -1.62 18.13
CA ILE A 97 -4.98 -2.95 18.72
C ILE A 97 -5.83 -3.99 17.98
N SER A 98 -7.09 -3.65 17.67
CA SER A 98 -7.97 -4.50 16.87
C SER A 98 -7.37 -4.81 15.49
N SER A 99 -6.75 -3.82 14.84
CA SER A 99 -6.13 -4.04 13.53
C SER A 99 -4.89 -4.93 13.60
N VAL A 100 -4.15 -4.92 14.71
CA VAL A 100 -3.07 -5.90 14.95
C VAL A 100 -3.65 -7.30 15.13
N GLY A 101 -4.77 -7.43 15.84
CA GLY A 101 -5.50 -8.70 15.93
C GLY A 101 -5.96 -9.21 14.57
N THR A 102 -6.55 -8.35 13.74
CA THR A 102 -6.92 -8.67 12.35
C THR A 102 -5.71 -9.08 11.52
N ALA A 103 -4.58 -8.41 11.66
CA ALA A 103 -3.33 -8.75 10.97
C ALA A 103 -2.89 -10.19 11.29
N LEU A 104 -2.87 -10.55 12.58
CA LEU A 104 -2.50 -11.89 13.03
C LEU A 104 -3.45 -12.97 12.51
N ILE A 105 -4.76 -12.73 12.58
CA ILE A 105 -5.78 -13.65 12.06
C ILE A 105 -5.58 -13.84 10.56
N LEU A 106 -5.48 -12.76 9.79
CA LEU A 106 -5.35 -12.83 8.35
C LEU A 106 -4.08 -13.57 7.94
N ARG A 107 -2.96 -13.31 8.62
CA ARG A 107 -1.69 -13.99 8.37
C ARG A 107 -1.73 -15.47 8.72
N ALA A 108 -2.38 -15.83 9.82
CA ALA A 108 -2.57 -17.23 10.21
C ALA A 108 -3.46 -17.97 9.20
N LEU A 109 -4.55 -17.34 8.74
CA LEU A 109 -5.41 -17.89 7.69
C LEU A 109 -4.65 -18.12 6.39
N LEU A 110 -3.84 -17.15 5.94
CA LEU A 110 -3.03 -17.30 4.74
C LEU A 110 -2.03 -18.46 4.87
N GLN A 111 -1.34 -18.59 6.00
CA GLN A 111 -0.44 -19.72 6.26
C GLN A 111 -1.16 -21.06 6.31
N MET A 112 -2.38 -21.09 6.88
CA MET A 112 -3.18 -22.32 6.97
C MET A 112 -3.67 -22.78 5.59
N ILE A 113 -4.05 -21.85 4.72
CA ILE A 113 -4.61 -22.17 3.40
C ILE A 113 -3.51 -22.44 2.37
N PHE A 114 -2.44 -21.64 2.36
CA PHE A 114 -1.41 -21.67 1.31
C PHE A 114 -0.07 -22.25 1.77
N GLY A 115 0.07 -22.57 3.06
CA GLY A 115 1.34 -22.99 3.66
C GLY A 115 2.26 -21.82 3.99
N SER A 116 3.40 -22.14 4.60
CA SER A 116 4.46 -21.18 4.97
C SER A 116 5.55 -21.04 3.92
N GLU A 117 5.51 -21.86 2.86
CA GLU A 117 6.52 -21.87 1.81
C GLU A 117 6.45 -20.63 0.93
N THR A 118 7.60 -20.32 0.32
CA THR A 118 7.72 -19.22 -0.63
C THR A 118 7.19 -19.65 -2.00
N GLN A 119 6.27 -18.87 -2.55
CA GLN A 119 5.60 -19.10 -3.83
C GLN A 119 6.02 -18.05 -4.86
N VAL A 120 5.82 -18.37 -6.15
CA VAL A 120 6.04 -17.43 -7.26
C VAL A 120 4.85 -17.46 -8.20
N TYR A 121 4.56 -16.33 -8.84
CA TYR A 121 3.50 -16.26 -9.84
C TYR A 121 3.81 -17.03 -11.12
N GLN A 122 5.06 -16.97 -11.57
CA GLN A 122 5.52 -17.65 -12.78
C GLN A 122 6.87 -18.27 -12.50
N SER A 123 7.01 -19.55 -12.83
CA SER A 123 8.28 -20.26 -12.82
C SER A 123 9.01 -20.05 -14.15
N GLY A 124 10.33 -19.91 -14.10
CA GLY A 124 11.16 -19.72 -15.30
C GLY A 124 12.04 -18.48 -15.24
N ILE A 125 13.08 -18.44 -16.08
CA ILE A 125 14.01 -17.33 -16.17
C ILE A 125 13.41 -16.25 -17.06
N GLN A 126 13.06 -15.10 -16.49
CA GLN A 126 12.73 -13.92 -17.27
C GLN A 126 14.02 -13.19 -17.65
N MET A 127 14.36 -13.20 -18.94
CA MET A 127 15.51 -12.46 -19.45
C MET A 127 15.29 -10.96 -19.30
N PRO A 128 16.22 -10.22 -18.66
CA PRO A 128 16.09 -8.78 -18.51
C PRO A 128 16.33 -8.08 -19.85
N VAL A 129 15.55 -7.03 -20.10
CA VAL A 129 15.78 -6.11 -21.21
C VAL A 129 17.00 -5.25 -20.86
N ARG A 130 17.97 -5.20 -21.77
CA ARG A 130 19.17 -4.38 -21.63
C ARG A 130 18.95 -3.03 -22.32
N LEU A 131 18.99 -1.96 -21.55
CA LEU A 131 18.96 -0.58 -22.03
C LEU A 131 20.36 0.00 -21.80
N GLY A 132 21.26 -0.23 -22.77
CA GLY A 132 22.69 0.01 -22.57
C GLY A 132 23.23 -0.86 -21.43
N ASP A 133 23.83 -0.23 -20.41
CA ASP A 133 24.37 -0.91 -19.23
C ASP A 133 23.32 -1.25 -18.16
N ILE A 134 22.09 -0.75 -18.30
CA ILE A 134 21.02 -0.95 -17.31
C ILE A 134 20.21 -2.21 -17.64
N ARG A 135 19.97 -3.05 -16.63
CA ARG A 135 19.17 -4.27 -16.74
C ARG A 135 17.81 -4.08 -16.06
N VAL A 136 16.75 -4.15 -16.86
CA VAL A 136 15.37 -3.96 -16.39
C VAL A 136 14.56 -5.22 -16.69
N LYS A 137 13.92 -5.79 -15.67
CA LYS A 137 13.01 -6.93 -15.88
C LYS A 137 11.75 -6.44 -16.62
N PRO A 138 11.15 -7.23 -17.51
CA PRO A 138 9.86 -6.89 -18.13
C PRO A 138 8.77 -6.50 -17.11
N ALA A 139 8.74 -7.20 -15.96
CA ALA A 139 7.83 -6.91 -14.86
C ALA A 139 7.97 -5.48 -14.29
N HIS A 140 9.16 -4.87 -14.31
CA HIS A 140 9.38 -3.53 -13.77
C HIS A 140 8.60 -2.46 -14.55
N PHE A 141 8.53 -2.59 -15.88
CA PHE A 141 7.72 -1.68 -16.71
C PHE A 141 6.24 -1.78 -16.38
N MET A 142 5.75 -3.00 -16.16
CA MET A 142 4.36 -3.24 -15.76
C MET A 142 4.07 -2.64 -14.38
N ILE A 143 4.96 -2.83 -13.41
CA ILE A 143 4.80 -2.29 -12.05
C ILE A 143 4.67 -0.75 -12.09
N VAL A 144 5.61 -0.08 -12.75
CA VAL A 144 5.60 1.39 -12.86
C VAL A 144 4.38 1.87 -13.66
N GLY A 145 4.04 1.20 -14.76
CA GLY A 145 2.89 1.53 -15.60
C GLY A 145 1.56 1.40 -14.86
N VAL A 146 1.33 0.29 -14.15
CA VAL A 146 0.12 0.07 -13.35
C VAL A 146 0.04 1.05 -12.19
N ALA A 147 1.14 1.32 -11.51
CA ALA A 147 1.17 2.30 -10.42
C ALA A 147 0.84 3.71 -10.91
N ALA A 148 1.45 4.16 -12.01
CA ALA A 148 1.15 5.45 -12.62
C ALA A 148 -0.32 5.54 -13.06
N PHE A 149 -0.84 4.49 -13.69
CA PHE A 149 -2.25 4.42 -14.09
C PHE A 149 -3.19 4.53 -12.89
N LEU A 150 -2.96 3.78 -11.81
CA LEU A 150 -3.82 3.80 -10.63
C LEU A 150 -3.72 5.11 -9.84
N VAL A 151 -2.54 5.73 -9.78
CA VAL A 151 -2.35 7.07 -9.23
C VAL A 151 -3.16 8.09 -10.01
N LEU A 152 -3.08 8.06 -11.35
CA LEU A 152 -3.86 8.95 -12.21
C LEU A 152 -5.36 8.69 -12.08
N ALA A 153 -5.79 7.43 -12.06
CA ALA A 153 -7.17 7.04 -11.87
C ALA A 153 -7.70 7.54 -10.51
N LEU A 154 -6.92 7.40 -9.44
CA LEU A 154 -7.28 7.93 -8.12
C LEU A 154 -7.37 9.46 -8.14
N HIS A 155 -6.41 10.15 -8.75
CA HIS A 155 -6.44 11.60 -8.89
C HIS A 155 -7.73 12.07 -9.56
N LEU A 156 -8.07 11.49 -10.72
CA LEU A 156 -9.29 11.78 -11.44
C LEU A 156 -10.53 11.42 -10.62
N PHE A 157 -10.53 10.26 -9.94
CA PHE A 157 -11.62 9.85 -9.07
C PHE A 157 -11.87 10.87 -7.97
N LEU A 158 -10.82 11.25 -7.24
CA LEU A 158 -10.92 12.23 -6.16
C LEU A 158 -11.43 13.56 -6.73
N GLN A 159 -10.80 14.10 -7.77
CA GLN A 159 -11.08 15.44 -8.27
C GLN A 159 -12.42 15.57 -9.01
N LYS A 160 -12.81 14.57 -9.80
CA LYS A 160 -13.92 14.68 -10.76
C LYS A 160 -15.21 14.01 -10.30
N THR A 161 -15.18 13.12 -9.29
CA THR A 161 -16.40 12.41 -8.86
C THR A 161 -17.06 13.04 -7.63
N ARG A 162 -18.38 12.80 -7.46
CA ARG A 162 -19.13 13.23 -6.27
C ARG A 162 -18.66 12.51 -5.00
N VAL A 163 -18.35 11.21 -5.11
CA VAL A 163 -17.81 10.42 -4.00
C VAL A 163 -16.44 10.94 -3.59
N GLY A 164 -15.55 11.22 -4.54
CA GLY A 164 -14.24 11.80 -4.29
C GLY A 164 -14.29 13.17 -3.59
N LYS A 165 -15.24 14.04 -4.00
CA LYS A 165 -15.50 15.31 -3.30
C LYS A 165 -15.96 15.08 -1.85
N ALA A 166 -16.87 14.14 -1.63
CA ALA A 166 -17.37 13.82 -0.30
C ALA A 166 -16.28 13.19 0.59
N MET A 167 -15.39 12.36 0.03
CA MET A 167 -14.22 11.82 0.74
C MET A 167 -13.28 12.94 1.22
N ARG A 168 -12.99 13.95 0.39
CA ARG A 168 -12.19 15.11 0.79
C ARG A 168 -12.87 15.95 1.86
N ALA A 169 -14.16 16.24 1.71
CA ALA A 169 -14.92 16.97 2.73
C ALA A 169 -14.89 16.23 4.10
N MET A 170 -15.03 14.90 4.07
CA MET A 170 -14.94 14.05 5.26
C MET A 170 -13.54 14.01 5.88
N SER A 171 -12.47 14.09 5.06
CA SER A 171 -11.11 14.18 5.58
C SER A 171 -10.81 15.55 6.19
N ASP A 172 -11.44 16.62 5.71
CA ASP A 172 -11.22 17.97 6.25
C ASP A 172 -11.95 18.15 7.59
N ASN A 173 -13.26 17.93 7.61
CA ASN A 173 -14.06 17.98 8.82
C ASN A 173 -15.26 17.03 8.74
N ARG A 174 -15.17 15.93 9.50
CA ARG A 174 -16.18 14.87 9.54
C ARG A 174 -17.55 15.35 10.06
N ASP A 175 -17.59 16.30 10.98
CA ASP A 175 -18.84 16.75 11.59
C ASP A 175 -19.57 17.72 10.65
N LEU A 176 -18.85 18.66 10.05
CA LEU A 176 -19.41 19.56 9.03
C LEU A 176 -19.89 18.79 7.80
N ALA A 177 -19.11 17.79 7.34
CA ALA A 177 -19.51 16.94 6.24
C ALA A 177 -20.85 16.22 6.52
N GLN A 178 -21.06 15.73 7.74
CA GLN A 178 -22.32 15.08 8.13
C GLN A 178 -23.51 16.04 8.11
N VAL A 179 -23.33 17.27 8.59
CA VAL A 179 -24.39 18.30 8.57
C VAL A 179 -24.81 18.64 7.14
N THR A 180 -23.89 18.57 6.16
CA THR A 180 -24.21 18.74 4.73
C THR A 180 -24.87 17.53 4.07
N GLY A 181 -25.20 16.48 4.83
CA GLY A 181 -25.88 15.27 4.33
C GLY A 181 -24.96 14.19 3.77
N ILE A 182 -23.64 14.28 3.98
CA ILE A 182 -22.70 13.23 3.56
C ILE A 182 -22.83 12.03 4.50
N SER A 183 -23.22 10.87 3.93
CA SER A 183 -23.33 9.62 4.69
C SER A 183 -21.96 9.04 5.04
N VAL A 184 -21.60 9.08 6.33
CA VAL A 184 -20.31 8.57 6.83
C VAL A 184 -20.10 7.11 6.46
N ASP A 185 -21.10 6.25 6.72
CA ASP A 185 -20.99 4.81 6.49
C ASP A 185 -20.68 4.48 5.03
N ARG A 186 -21.28 5.22 4.08
CA ARG A 186 -21.02 5.03 2.65
C ARG A 186 -19.60 5.45 2.29
N ILE A 187 -19.15 6.61 2.77
CA ILE A 187 -17.79 7.12 2.50
C ILE A 187 -16.74 6.18 3.07
N VAL A 188 -17.01 5.59 4.23
CA VAL A 188 -16.16 4.61 4.87
C VAL A 188 -16.01 3.35 4.02
N ILE A 189 -17.11 2.80 3.49
CA ILE A 189 -17.06 1.65 2.58
C ILE A 189 -16.23 1.98 1.34
N TRP A 190 -16.42 3.16 0.75
CA TRP A 190 -15.59 3.62 -0.38
C TRP A 190 -14.11 3.78 -0.02
N THR A 191 -13.83 4.23 1.21
CA THR A 191 -12.46 4.36 1.72
C THR A 191 -11.80 3.00 1.81
N TRP A 192 -12.50 2.00 2.36
CA TRP A 192 -12.01 0.63 2.40
C TRP A 192 -11.83 0.05 1.01
N ALA A 193 -12.81 0.24 0.12
CA ALA A 193 -12.75 -0.27 -1.24
C ALA A 193 -11.54 0.27 -2.02
N ILE A 194 -11.34 1.59 -2.01
CA ILE A 194 -10.25 2.21 -2.77
C ILE A 194 -8.91 1.97 -2.07
N GLY A 195 -8.86 2.17 -0.75
CA GLY A 195 -7.63 2.03 0.02
C GLY A 195 -7.05 0.62 -0.03
N ILE A 196 -7.91 -0.40 0.12
CA ILE A 196 -7.50 -1.80 0.07
C ILE A 196 -7.30 -2.28 -1.36
N ALA A 197 -8.04 -1.79 -2.36
CA ALA A 197 -7.73 -2.12 -3.76
C ALA A 197 -6.31 -1.68 -4.14
N LEU A 198 -5.89 -0.47 -3.75
CA LEU A 198 -4.53 0.02 -3.99
C LEU A 198 -3.48 -0.78 -3.22
N ALA A 199 -3.76 -1.11 -1.95
CA ALA A 199 -2.89 -1.92 -1.12
C ALA A 199 -2.72 -3.35 -1.67
N ALA A 200 -3.83 -4.03 -1.99
CA ALA A 200 -3.86 -5.35 -2.59
C ALA A 200 -3.10 -5.36 -3.92
N THR A 201 -3.32 -4.35 -4.77
CA THR A 201 -2.58 -4.20 -6.02
C THR A 201 -1.08 -4.06 -5.77
N ALA A 202 -0.66 -3.22 -4.83
CA ALA A 202 0.73 -3.09 -4.45
C ALA A 202 1.32 -4.42 -3.93
N GLY A 203 0.54 -5.23 -3.22
CA GLY A 203 0.93 -6.59 -2.84
C GLY A 203 1.13 -7.52 -4.04
N VAL A 204 0.23 -7.51 -5.01
CA VAL A 204 0.38 -8.28 -6.26
C VAL A 204 1.64 -7.84 -7.01
N LEU A 205 1.86 -6.53 -7.15
CA LEU A 205 3.05 -5.98 -7.80
C LEU A 205 4.35 -6.36 -7.05
N LEU A 206 4.34 -6.38 -5.72
CA LEU A 206 5.46 -6.87 -4.91
C LEU A 206 5.73 -8.36 -5.15
N GLY A 207 4.68 -9.18 -5.25
CA GLY A 207 4.81 -10.60 -5.57
C GLY A 207 5.31 -10.85 -6.99
N MET A 208 5.08 -9.92 -7.92
CA MET A 208 5.64 -9.97 -9.28
C MET A 208 7.13 -9.57 -9.31
N ASP A 209 7.55 -8.63 -8.47
CA ASP A 209 8.95 -8.19 -8.38
C ASP A 209 9.83 -9.22 -7.64
N THR A 210 9.28 -9.76 -6.56
CA THR A 210 9.96 -10.64 -5.61
C THR A 210 9.30 -12.02 -5.56
N ARG A 211 9.15 -12.61 -4.36
CA ARG A 211 8.49 -13.89 -4.15
C ARG A 211 7.40 -13.72 -3.09
N LEU A 212 6.33 -14.48 -3.22
CA LEU A 212 5.23 -14.46 -2.27
C LEU A 212 5.59 -15.29 -1.05
N HIS A 213 5.42 -14.71 0.13
CA HIS A 213 5.50 -15.41 1.39
C HIS A 213 4.45 -14.81 2.33
N PRO A 214 3.85 -15.58 3.26
CA PRO A 214 2.68 -15.11 4.01
C PRO A 214 2.97 -13.91 4.92
N THR A 215 4.24 -13.65 5.23
CA THR A 215 4.71 -12.52 6.04
C THR A 215 5.16 -11.31 5.20
N MET A 216 5.06 -11.35 3.87
CA MET A 216 5.61 -10.27 3.02
C MET A 216 5.02 -8.90 3.35
N GLY A 217 3.71 -8.83 3.58
CA GLY A 217 3.03 -7.59 3.94
C GLY A 217 3.46 -7.02 5.27
N TRP A 218 3.81 -7.86 6.24
CA TRP A 218 4.37 -7.43 7.52
C TRP A 218 5.73 -6.75 7.34
N ASN A 219 6.58 -7.34 6.51
CA ASN A 219 7.94 -6.83 6.26
C ASN A 219 7.93 -5.48 5.55
N ILE A 220 6.96 -5.25 4.66
CA ILE A 220 6.82 -3.99 3.92
C ILE A 220 5.88 -2.97 4.59
N LEU A 221 5.17 -3.36 5.65
CA LEU A 221 4.25 -2.48 6.38
C LEU A 221 4.98 -1.23 6.89
N LEU A 222 6.14 -1.42 7.51
CA LEU A 222 6.92 -0.33 8.08
C LEU A 222 7.40 0.66 7.01
N PRO A 223 8.00 0.24 5.88
CA PRO A 223 8.30 1.14 4.77
C PRO A 223 7.08 1.88 4.22
N VAL A 224 5.91 1.22 4.14
CA VAL A 224 4.66 1.85 3.68
C VAL A 224 4.18 2.92 4.67
N PHE A 225 4.27 2.67 5.98
CA PHE A 225 3.99 3.69 7.01
C PHE A 225 4.99 4.84 6.94
N ALA A 226 6.28 4.55 6.79
CA ALA A 226 7.32 5.55 6.65
C ALA A 226 7.05 6.46 5.44
N ALA A 227 6.66 5.89 4.30
CA ALA A 227 6.26 6.63 3.11
C ALA A 227 5.03 7.52 3.35
N ALA A 228 3.99 7.00 4.01
CA ALA A 228 2.79 7.77 4.33
C ALA A 228 3.08 8.93 5.30
N ILE A 229 3.91 8.71 6.32
CA ILE A 229 4.31 9.72 7.30
C ILE A 229 5.22 10.78 6.68
N LEU A 230 6.21 10.35 5.89
CA LEU A 230 7.10 11.25 5.14
C LEU A 230 6.29 12.18 4.22
N GLY A 231 5.31 11.62 3.53
CA GLY A 231 4.37 12.35 2.68
C GLY A 231 3.42 13.28 3.42
N GLY A 232 3.21 13.08 4.72
CA GLY A 232 2.13 13.69 5.48
C GLY A 232 0.92 12.79 5.51
N ILE A 233 0.73 12.09 6.63
CA ILE A 233 -0.29 11.07 6.78
C ILE A 233 -1.69 11.67 6.54
N GLY A 234 -2.46 11.02 5.67
CA GLY A 234 -3.76 11.54 5.24
C GLY A 234 -3.74 12.39 3.96
N SER A 235 -2.57 12.66 3.38
CA SER A 235 -2.44 13.27 2.04
C SER A 235 -2.10 12.21 0.99
N PRO A 236 -3.02 11.84 0.09
CA PRO A 236 -2.73 10.89 -0.99
C PRO A 236 -1.57 11.33 -1.88
N TYR A 237 -1.47 12.62 -2.22
CA TYR A 237 -0.38 13.14 -3.06
C TYR A 237 0.97 13.11 -2.34
N GLY A 238 0.97 13.45 -1.05
CA GLY A 238 2.15 13.35 -0.21
C GLY A 238 2.66 11.92 -0.14
N ALA A 239 1.76 10.94 0.02
CA ALA A 239 2.11 9.53 0.09
C ALA A 239 2.77 8.99 -1.21
N ILE A 240 2.42 9.52 -2.38
CA ILE A 240 3.08 9.16 -3.64
C ILE A 240 4.55 9.59 -3.61
N ALA A 241 4.80 10.86 -3.29
CA ALA A 241 6.15 11.39 -3.18
C ALA A 241 6.95 10.66 -2.09
N GLY A 242 6.32 10.42 -0.93
CA GLY A 242 6.92 9.67 0.17
C GLY A 242 7.28 8.24 -0.22
N GLY A 243 6.41 7.54 -0.96
CA GLY A 243 6.68 6.19 -1.46
C GLY A 243 7.88 6.14 -2.39
N LEU A 244 7.95 7.06 -3.36
CA LEU A 244 9.08 7.17 -4.28
C LEU A 244 10.39 7.48 -3.55
N VAL A 245 10.39 8.43 -2.61
CA VAL A 245 11.59 8.78 -1.83
C VAL A 245 12.05 7.59 -0.99
N ILE A 246 11.15 6.93 -0.26
CA ILE A 246 11.50 5.77 0.56
C ILE A 246 12.06 4.63 -0.32
N GLY A 247 11.45 4.34 -1.47
CA GLY A 247 11.93 3.31 -2.39
C GLY A 247 13.34 3.60 -2.92
N ILE A 248 13.58 4.82 -3.39
CA ILE A 248 14.90 5.24 -3.90
C ILE A 248 15.96 5.21 -2.81
N VAL A 249 15.67 5.76 -1.64
CA VAL A 249 16.65 5.80 -0.54
C VAL A 249 16.96 4.41 -0.01
N GLN A 250 15.96 3.51 0.05
CA GLN A 250 16.21 2.12 0.41
C GLN A 250 17.14 1.42 -0.60
N GLU A 251 16.95 1.60 -1.89
CA GLU A 251 17.86 1.01 -2.88
C GLU A 251 19.25 1.62 -2.83
N TRP A 252 19.36 2.95 -2.73
CA TRP A 252 20.66 3.62 -2.61
C TRP A 252 21.42 3.21 -1.35
N SER A 253 20.72 2.95 -0.24
CA SER A 253 21.36 2.51 1.01
C SER A 253 22.15 1.21 0.88
N THR A 254 21.81 0.37 -0.11
CA THR A 254 22.51 -0.90 -0.34
C THR A 254 23.94 -0.75 -0.83
N MET A 255 24.33 0.46 -1.25
CA MET A 255 25.72 0.75 -1.60
C MET A 255 26.65 0.74 -0.40
N VAL A 256 26.12 1.03 0.79
CA VAL A 256 26.91 1.26 2.01
C VAL A 256 26.52 0.27 3.12
N ILE A 257 25.29 -0.21 3.11
CA ILE A 257 24.70 -1.06 4.16
C ILE A 257 24.17 -2.35 3.53
N SER A 258 24.21 -3.46 4.27
CA SER A 258 23.59 -4.73 3.82
C SER A 258 22.10 -4.54 3.47
N PRO A 259 21.62 -5.15 2.36
CA PRO A 259 20.21 -5.08 1.95
C PRO A 259 19.20 -5.53 3.02
N ALA A 260 19.64 -6.36 3.98
CA ALA A 260 18.81 -6.77 5.11
C ALA A 260 18.33 -5.58 5.98
N TYR A 261 19.06 -4.46 5.97
CA TYR A 261 18.73 -3.26 6.75
C TYR A 261 17.88 -2.24 5.98
N LYS A 262 17.41 -2.53 4.76
CA LYS A 262 16.50 -1.64 4.02
C LYS A 262 15.31 -1.16 4.88
N PRO A 263 14.59 -2.02 5.63
CA PRO A 263 13.50 -1.55 6.49
C PRO A 263 13.96 -0.57 7.59
N ALA A 264 15.16 -0.77 8.14
CA ALA A 264 15.72 0.12 9.17
C ALA A 264 15.99 1.53 8.61
N VAL A 265 16.40 1.65 7.35
CA VAL A 265 16.57 2.95 6.68
C VAL A 265 15.25 3.70 6.57
N ALA A 266 14.17 3.01 6.16
CA ALA A 266 12.84 3.63 6.13
C ALA A 266 12.36 4.04 7.53
N PHE A 267 12.63 3.21 8.55
CA PHE A 267 12.34 3.54 9.94
C PHE A 267 13.09 4.79 10.41
N ALA A 268 14.39 4.90 10.11
CA ALA A 268 15.20 6.05 10.47
C ALA A 268 14.67 7.34 9.82
N ILE A 269 14.31 7.29 8.53
CA ILE A 269 13.70 8.44 7.83
C ILE A 269 12.39 8.84 8.49
N MET A 270 11.55 7.88 8.86
CA MET A 270 10.30 8.13 9.57
C MET A 270 10.54 8.80 10.93
N VAL A 271 11.48 8.31 11.73
CA VAL A 271 11.83 8.89 13.04
C VAL A 271 12.35 10.32 12.87
N VAL A 272 13.30 10.53 11.95
CA VAL A 272 13.84 11.87 11.65
C VAL A 272 12.71 12.80 11.21
N MET A 273 11.79 12.32 10.36
CA MET A 273 10.67 13.13 9.92
C MET A 273 9.73 13.51 11.05
N LEU A 274 9.42 12.58 11.96
CA LEU A 274 8.56 12.86 13.11
C LEU A 274 9.21 13.85 14.09
N LEU A 275 10.53 13.83 14.23
CA LEU A 275 11.27 14.79 15.06
C LEU A 275 11.33 16.19 14.42
N VAL A 276 11.56 16.27 13.11
CA VAL A 276 11.81 17.55 12.42
C VAL A 276 10.52 18.20 11.91
N ARG A 277 9.58 17.41 11.36
CA ARG A 277 8.30 17.87 10.81
C ARG A 277 7.21 16.80 11.00
N PRO A 278 6.58 16.71 12.18
CA PRO A 278 5.59 15.66 12.49
C PRO A 278 4.34 15.68 11.59
N THR A 279 4.08 16.80 10.90
CA THR A 279 2.99 16.91 9.94
C THR A 279 3.30 16.24 8.58
N GLY A 280 4.57 15.92 8.28
CA GLY A 280 4.99 15.45 6.96
C GLY A 280 5.41 16.60 6.02
N LEU A 281 5.94 16.26 4.85
CA LEU A 281 6.47 17.24 3.89
C LEU A 281 5.38 18.04 3.19
N PHE A 282 4.20 17.44 3.01
CA PHE A 282 3.11 18.00 2.19
C PHE A 282 1.79 18.17 2.95
N ALA A 283 1.75 18.04 4.27
CA ALA A 283 0.55 18.41 5.02
C ALA A 283 0.44 19.93 5.06
N GLY A 284 -0.67 20.44 4.50
CA GLY A 284 -0.99 21.86 4.57
C GLY A 284 -1.07 22.34 6.02
N ARG A 285 -0.60 23.56 6.28
CA ARG A 285 -0.85 24.28 7.52
C ARG A 285 -2.35 24.23 7.80
N LYS A 286 -2.76 23.61 8.90
CA LYS A 286 -4.08 23.87 9.47
C LYS A 286 -4.08 25.34 9.88
N VAL A 287 -4.79 26.16 9.11
CA VAL A 287 -5.17 27.52 9.48
C VAL A 287 -6.40 27.41 10.37
#